data_AF-A0A3P7X077-F1
#
_entry.id   AF-A0A3P7X077-F1
#
_cell.length_a   1.000
_cell.length_b   1.000
_cell.length_c   1.000
_cell.angle_alpha   90.00
_cell.angle_beta   90.00
_cell.angle_gamma   90.00
#
_symmetry.space_group_name_H-M   'P 1'
#
loop_
_entity.id
_entity.type
_entity.pdbx_description
1 polymer ?
#
loop_
_entity_poly.entity_id
_entity_poly.type
_entity_poly.pdbx_seq_one_letter_code
_entity_poly.pdbx_strand_id
1 'polypeptide(L)'
;MWQLSFSSFDKKFGGSRCKHSNRPSVYIIILDSVSSSMAKRSLPKSISFIKGSMDGTFMEFLNRVGVGSKANGFPMAFGKTIEAASRAFVGLPPLRADWNSTTVCEEYLDKYEYHLHQYMAQGYKAMVAQDGGPGVPYYANCKGFKKPQADHLWRPFQLRIDQSIQLRNSLERSCYERHVDMLEYLEKFIASYPGVPKIAQIWPTTLAHDTVKNLYHSDDHFLRFFKDNKKKLDNAFVLFMGDHGPRRDSIGETNLGQYEANNPFLFITVPRNYRNTSIHNQLRAKTHQLMTPYDIHATLMDILKAHVTSTAHGLELSSGFTRWDQYGDQGKCKFGTPFEPFCQCREALKAT
;
A
#
# COMPACT_ATOMS: atom_id res chain seq x y z
N MET A 1 -16.26 -37.43 0.43
CA MET A 1 -15.62 -37.15 1.74
C MET A 1 -14.17 -37.57 1.59
N TRP A 2 -13.28 -36.64 1.23
CA TRP A 2 -11.86 -36.94 0.99
C TRP A 2 -11.03 -36.21 2.05
N GLN A 3 -10.60 -36.96 3.06
CA GLN A 3 -9.62 -36.56 4.07
C GLN A 3 -8.24 -36.79 3.47
N LEU A 4 -7.47 -35.73 3.26
CA LEU A 4 -6.03 -35.86 3.00
C LEU A 4 -5.31 -35.76 4.35
N SER A 5 -4.79 -36.90 4.82
CA SER A 5 -3.91 -36.96 5.98
C SER A 5 -2.53 -36.43 5.59
N PHE A 6 -2.03 -35.41 6.28
CA PHE A 6 -0.63 -35.02 6.20
C PHE A 6 0.15 -35.80 7.27
N SER A 7 0.93 -36.80 6.83
CA SER A 7 1.94 -37.45 7.66
C SER A 7 3.06 -36.47 8.00
N SER A 8 3.48 -36.43 9.26
CA SER A 8 4.52 -35.54 9.79
C SER A 8 5.87 -35.73 9.10
N PHE A 9 6.45 -34.65 8.60
CA PHE A 9 7.88 -34.57 8.29
C PHE A 9 8.57 -33.84 9.43
N ASP A 10 8.79 -34.53 10.54
CA ASP A 10 9.70 -34.07 11.60
C ASP A 10 11.14 -34.38 11.19
N LYS A 11 11.73 -33.51 10.35
CA LYS A 11 13.20 -33.42 10.26
C LYS A 11 13.70 -32.55 11.41
N LYS A 12 14.32 -33.20 12.39
CA LYS A 12 15.09 -32.58 13.48
C LYS A 12 16.17 -31.66 12.91
N PHE A 13 15.88 -30.36 12.86
CA PHE A 13 16.92 -29.33 12.79
C PHE A 13 17.38 -29.00 14.22
N GLY A 14 18.69 -29.08 14.45
CA GLY A 14 19.32 -28.76 15.74
C GLY A 14 18.87 -27.40 16.25
N GLY A 15 18.40 -27.38 17.50
CA GLY A 15 17.74 -26.24 18.11
C GLY A 15 18.66 -25.06 18.36
N SER A 16 18.68 -24.11 17.43
CA SER A 16 18.71 -22.69 17.80
C SER A 16 17.27 -22.28 18.11
N ARG A 17 16.95 -21.92 19.37
CA ARG A 17 15.70 -21.24 19.70
C ARG A 17 15.50 -20.10 18.69
N CYS A 18 14.41 -20.10 17.92
CA CYS A 18 14.03 -18.95 17.09
C CYS A 18 14.01 -17.72 17.99
N LYS A 19 15.04 -16.88 17.90
CA LYS A 19 15.06 -15.58 18.57
C LYS A 19 13.83 -14.84 18.04
N HIS A 20 12.89 -14.54 18.94
CA HIS A 20 11.74 -13.73 18.57
C HIS A 20 12.30 -12.40 18.07
N SER A 21 11.99 -12.06 16.82
CA SER A 21 12.37 -10.77 16.29
C SER A 21 11.49 -9.72 16.95
N ASN A 22 12.10 -8.71 17.58
CA ASN A 22 11.39 -7.55 18.10
C ASN A 22 10.98 -6.58 16.97
N ARG A 23 11.29 -6.88 15.71
CA ARG A 23 10.96 -6.02 14.58
C ARG A 23 9.46 -6.09 14.27
N PRO A 24 8.77 -4.95 14.10
CA PRO A 24 7.36 -4.93 13.75
C PRO A 24 7.13 -5.46 12.33
N SER A 25 5.96 -6.05 12.12
CA SER A 25 5.50 -6.41 10.76
C SER A 25 4.98 -5.18 10.01
N VAL A 26 4.84 -5.28 8.69
CA VAL A 26 4.36 -4.19 7.83
C VAL A 26 3.29 -4.75 6.89
N TYR A 27 2.08 -4.19 6.93
CA TYR A 27 0.99 -4.62 6.07
C TYR A 27 0.44 -3.45 5.26
N ILE A 28 0.47 -3.59 3.94
CA ILE A 28 0.04 -2.57 2.99
C ILE A 28 -1.20 -3.11 2.27
N ILE A 29 -2.33 -2.45 2.46
CA ILE A 29 -3.62 -2.78 1.86
C ILE A 29 -3.96 -1.63 0.91
N ILE A 30 -3.90 -1.89 -0.39
CA ILE A 30 -4.04 -0.88 -1.44
C ILE A 30 -5.36 -1.08 -2.18
N LEU A 31 -6.31 -0.14 -2.08
CA LEU A 31 -7.53 -0.18 -2.87
C LEU A 31 -7.35 0.66 -4.13
N ASP A 32 -7.42 0.02 -5.30
CA ASP A 32 -7.24 0.73 -6.56
C ASP A 32 -8.36 1.77 -6.77
N SER A 33 -8.00 2.96 -7.24
CA SER A 33 -8.95 4.00 -7.63
C SER A 33 -9.78 4.63 -6.51
N VAL A 34 -9.36 4.48 -5.24
CA VAL A 34 -10.09 5.05 -4.09
C VAL A 34 -9.45 6.35 -3.61
N SER A 35 -10.22 7.44 -3.66
CA SER A 35 -9.82 8.76 -3.13
C SER A 35 -10.05 8.90 -1.62
N SER A 36 -9.44 9.90 -0.99
CA SER A 36 -9.69 10.32 0.40
C SER A 36 -11.18 10.56 0.66
N SER A 37 -11.81 11.37 -0.18
CA SER A 37 -13.23 11.68 -0.10
C SER A 37 -14.11 10.44 -0.31
N MET A 38 -13.76 9.56 -1.25
CA MET A 38 -14.47 8.29 -1.44
C MET A 38 -14.35 7.38 -0.23
N ALA A 39 -13.15 7.19 0.31
CA ALA A 39 -12.96 6.35 1.49
C ALA A 39 -13.81 6.84 2.66
N LYS A 40 -13.86 8.16 2.89
CA LYS A 40 -14.70 8.77 3.94
C LYS A 40 -16.20 8.49 3.75
N ARG A 41 -16.68 8.47 2.50
CA ARG A 41 -18.10 8.19 2.18
C ARG A 41 -18.43 6.70 2.16
N SER A 42 -17.53 5.87 1.65
CA SER A 42 -17.81 4.47 1.32
C SER A 42 -17.29 3.48 2.36
N LEU A 43 -16.33 3.87 3.22
CA LEU A 43 -15.75 3.02 4.28
C LEU A 43 -15.89 3.61 5.70
N PRO A 44 -17.02 4.27 6.07
CA PRO A 44 -17.11 5.01 7.33
C PRO A 44 -16.95 4.15 8.58
N LYS A 45 -17.42 2.89 8.57
CA LYS A 45 -17.32 1.99 9.73
C LYS A 45 -15.88 1.54 9.94
N SER A 46 -15.20 1.13 8.87
CA SER A 46 -13.79 0.73 8.89
C SER A 46 -12.91 1.89 9.35
N ILE A 47 -13.13 3.08 8.80
CA ILE A 47 -12.41 4.31 9.17
C ILE A 47 -12.60 4.62 10.66
N SER A 48 -13.85 4.62 11.14
CA SER A 48 -14.15 4.88 12.55
C SER A 48 -13.46 3.87 13.46
N PHE A 49 -13.49 2.59 13.09
CA PHE A 49 -12.83 1.53 13.86
C PHE A 49 -11.30 1.69 13.88
N ILE A 50 -10.66 1.91 12.74
CA ILE A 50 -9.20 2.09 12.66
C ILE A 50 -8.78 3.30 13.51
N LYS A 51 -9.48 4.44 13.37
CA LYS A 51 -9.19 5.66 14.13
C LYS A 51 -9.39 5.46 15.64
N GLY A 52 -10.55 4.95 16.06
CA GLY A 52 -10.90 4.86 17.48
C GLY A 52 -10.31 3.66 18.21
N SER A 53 -10.13 2.52 17.53
CA SER A 53 -9.71 1.26 18.16
C SER A 53 -8.27 0.88 17.89
N MET A 54 -7.67 1.34 16.78
CA MET A 54 -6.28 1.02 16.41
C MET A 54 -5.35 2.25 16.47
N ASP A 55 -5.88 3.40 16.90
CA ASP A 55 -5.17 4.67 16.98
C ASP A 55 -4.57 5.09 15.63
N GLY A 56 -5.33 4.82 14.55
CA GLY A 56 -4.92 5.11 13.19
C GLY A 56 -5.05 6.59 12.84
N THR A 57 -4.08 7.07 12.07
CA THR A 57 -4.01 8.45 11.59
C THR A 57 -4.45 8.50 10.13
N PHE A 58 -5.49 9.31 9.84
CA PHE A 58 -5.89 9.65 8.47
C PHE A 58 -4.96 10.74 7.96
N MET A 59 -4.28 10.48 6.86
CA MET A 59 -3.44 11.46 6.19
C MET A 59 -4.21 12.08 5.02
N GLU A 60 -4.49 13.37 5.12
CA GLU A 60 -5.46 14.05 4.25
C GLU A 60 -4.94 14.25 2.82
N PHE A 61 -3.63 14.45 2.66
CA PHE A 61 -3.05 14.90 1.39
C PHE A 61 -1.99 13.94 0.85
N LEU A 62 -2.33 12.66 0.70
CA LEU A 62 -1.58 11.80 -0.22
C LEU A 62 -1.91 12.23 -1.66
N ASN A 63 -0.88 12.49 -2.45
CA ASN A 63 -1.00 12.93 -3.83
C ASN A 63 -0.36 11.91 -4.76
N ARG A 64 -1.11 11.52 -5.79
CA ARG A 64 -0.57 10.65 -6.85
C ARG A 64 0.54 11.37 -7.62
N VAL A 65 1.51 10.62 -8.12
CA VAL A 65 2.65 11.14 -8.90
C VAL A 65 2.59 10.76 -10.38
N GLY A 66 1.62 9.92 -10.74
CA GLY A 66 1.30 9.60 -12.13
C GLY A 66 -0.15 9.19 -12.31
N VAL A 67 -0.57 8.92 -13.55
CA VAL A 67 -2.00 8.79 -13.87
C VAL A 67 -2.63 7.52 -13.29
N GLY A 68 -1.97 6.37 -13.45
CA GLY A 68 -2.51 5.05 -13.11
C GLY A 68 -1.67 4.26 -12.11
N SER A 69 -2.10 3.04 -11.83
CA SER A 69 -1.51 2.17 -10.79
C SER A 69 -0.01 1.92 -11.01
N LYS A 70 0.43 1.76 -12.27
CA LYS A 70 1.86 1.54 -12.58
C LYS A 70 2.72 2.75 -12.17
N ALA A 71 2.31 3.94 -12.58
CA ALA A 71 3.05 5.18 -12.35
C ALA A 71 3.15 5.56 -10.86
N ASN A 72 2.19 5.15 -10.04
CA ASN A 72 2.18 5.36 -8.59
C ASN A 72 2.82 4.20 -7.82
N GLY A 73 2.63 2.98 -8.30
CA GLY A 73 3.17 1.76 -7.70
C GLY A 73 4.68 1.66 -7.81
N PHE A 74 5.29 2.13 -8.91
CA PHE A 74 6.75 2.11 -9.07
C PHE A 74 7.48 2.98 -8.04
N PRO A 75 7.14 4.27 -7.88
CA PRO A 75 7.67 5.11 -6.82
C PRO A 75 7.52 4.52 -5.41
N MET A 76 6.37 3.92 -5.09
CA MET A 76 6.16 3.26 -3.79
C MET A 76 7.03 2.01 -3.62
N ALA A 77 7.10 1.16 -4.64
CA ALA A 77 7.75 -0.15 -4.54
C ALA A 77 9.28 -0.11 -4.71
N PHE A 78 9.79 0.85 -5.48
CA PHE A 78 11.18 0.94 -5.89
C PHE A 78 11.84 2.28 -5.52
N GLY A 79 11.07 3.27 -5.05
CA GLY A 79 11.60 4.61 -4.77
C GLY A 79 11.96 5.41 -6.01
N LYS A 80 11.57 4.92 -7.20
CA LYS A 80 12.00 5.42 -8.51
C LYS A 80 10.83 5.57 -9.47
N THR A 81 10.88 6.62 -10.27
CA THR A 81 9.88 6.90 -11.31
C THR A 81 10.27 6.25 -12.63
N ILE A 82 9.26 5.77 -13.37
CA ILE A 82 9.40 5.31 -14.76
C ILE A 82 8.71 6.26 -15.76
N GLU A 83 8.01 7.28 -15.26
CA GLU A 83 7.27 8.25 -16.07
C GLU A 83 7.74 9.66 -15.70
N ALA A 84 7.94 10.48 -16.73
CA ALA A 84 8.23 11.89 -16.53
C ALA A 84 6.99 12.60 -15.97
N ALA A 85 7.21 13.62 -15.14
CA ALA A 85 6.12 14.43 -14.60
C ALA A 85 6.40 15.91 -14.87
N SER A 86 5.36 16.66 -15.22
CA SER A 86 5.48 18.12 -15.33
C SER A 86 5.58 18.74 -13.94
N ARG A 87 6.58 19.59 -13.72
CA ARG A 87 6.70 20.44 -12.53
C ARG A 87 6.61 21.93 -12.84
N ALA A 88 6.12 22.27 -14.05
CA ALA A 88 5.94 23.65 -14.47
C ALA A 88 5.05 24.44 -13.49
N PHE A 89 4.10 23.75 -12.84
CA PHE A 89 3.20 24.31 -11.83
C PHE A 89 3.90 24.76 -10.54
N VAL A 90 5.15 24.39 -10.27
CA VAL A 90 5.94 24.95 -9.15
C VAL A 90 7.13 25.76 -9.65
N GLY A 91 7.12 26.12 -10.94
CA GLY A 91 8.24 26.84 -11.57
C GLY A 91 9.52 26.01 -11.67
N LEU A 92 9.43 24.68 -11.57
CA LEU A 92 10.59 23.79 -11.65
C LEU A 92 10.67 23.12 -13.03
N PRO A 93 11.87 22.74 -13.49
CA PRO A 93 12.04 21.94 -14.70
C PRO A 93 11.26 20.62 -14.62
N PRO A 94 10.77 20.07 -15.75
CA PRO A 94 10.10 18.77 -15.78
C PRO A 94 10.91 17.72 -15.02
N LEU A 95 10.22 16.91 -14.22
CA LEU A 95 10.83 15.76 -13.59
C LEU A 95 11.12 14.73 -14.67
N ARG A 96 12.40 14.44 -14.89
CA ARG A 96 12.82 13.34 -15.75
C ARG A 96 12.57 12.04 -15.00
N ALA A 97 12.11 11.02 -15.72
CA ALA A 97 11.99 9.69 -15.14
C ALA A 97 13.37 9.21 -14.69
N ASP A 98 13.43 8.57 -13.51
CA ASP A 98 14.67 7.96 -13.02
C ASP A 98 15.10 6.81 -13.94
N TRP A 99 14.10 6.05 -14.40
CA TRP A 99 14.29 4.89 -15.26
C TRP A 99 13.48 5.02 -16.55
N ASN A 100 14.05 4.52 -17.65
CA ASN A 100 13.34 4.41 -18.91
C ASN A 100 12.27 3.31 -18.82
N SER A 101 11.00 3.65 -19.08
CA SER A 101 9.88 2.72 -18.97
C SER A 101 9.97 1.52 -19.91
N THR A 102 10.50 1.71 -21.13
CA THR A 102 10.72 0.63 -22.11
C THR A 102 11.79 -0.32 -21.61
N THR A 103 12.96 0.19 -21.22
CA THR A 103 14.06 -0.63 -20.68
C THR A 103 13.63 -1.42 -19.45
N VAL A 104 12.93 -0.78 -18.50
CA VAL A 104 12.40 -1.46 -17.30
C VAL A 104 11.39 -2.56 -17.66
N CYS A 105 10.61 -2.37 -18.72
CA CYS A 105 9.63 -3.36 -19.19
C CYS A 105 10.31 -4.57 -19.86
N GLU A 106 11.35 -4.33 -20.66
CA GLU A 106 12.06 -5.35 -21.42
C GLU A 106 13.08 -6.14 -20.59
N GLU A 107 13.36 -5.73 -19.36
CA GLU A 107 14.30 -6.38 -18.46
C GLU A 107 13.62 -7.02 -17.25
N TYR A 108 14.29 -8.01 -16.66
CA TYR A 108 13.79 -8.61 -15.44
C TYR A 108 13.98 -7.66 -14.26
N LEU A 109 12.92 -7.43 -13.49
CA LEU A 109 12.91 -6.49 -12.38
C LEU A 109 13.81 -6.91 -11.20
N ASP A 110 14.31 -8.15 -11.21
CA ASP A 110 15.27 -8.70 -10.23
C ASP A 110 16.57 -7.90 -10.12
N LYS A 111 16.93 -7.11 -11.15
CA LYS A 111 18.12 -6.25 -11.13
C LYS A 111 17.93 -4.92 -10.39
N TYR A 112 16.70 -4.61 -9.98
CA TYR A 112 16.36 -3.37 -9.30
C TYR A 112 16.05 -3.62 -7.83
N GLU A 113 16.30 -2.62 -7.00
CA GLU A 113 15.97 -2.67 -5.57
C GLU A 113 14.45 -2.62 -5.35
N TYR A 114 13.86 -3.76 -5.07
CA TYR A 114 12.42 -3.90 -4.80
C TYR A 114 12.17 -4.06 -3.30
N HIS A 115 11.24 -3.28 -2.74
CA HIS A 115 11.01 -3.24 -1.29
C HIS A 115 10.76 -4.63 -0.66
N LEU A 116 9.93 -5.50 -1.25
CA LEU A 116 9.70 -6.84 -0.65
C LEU A 116 10.98 -7.69 -0.64
N HIS A 117 11.80 -7.63 -1.69
CA HIS A 117 13.09 -8.33 -1.72
C HIS A 117 14.06 -7.80 -0.67
N GLN A 118 14.09 -6.49 -0.44
CA GLN A 118 14.91 -5.87 0.61
C GLN A 118 14.46 -6.32 2.02
N TYR A 119 13.14 -6.40 2.26
CA TYR A 119 12.58 -6.94 3.50
C TYR A 119 12.93 -8.43 3.69
N MET A 120 12.78 -9.23 2.65
CA MET A 120 13.17 -10.65 2.68
C MET A 120 14.65 -10.84 3.00
N ALA A 121 15.53 -10.00 2.44
CA ALA A 121 16.96 -10.02 2.73
C ALA A 121 17.27 -9.73 4.22
N GLN A 122 16.36 -9.03 4.93
CA GLN A 122 16.44 -8.76 6.36
C GLN A 122 15.70 -9.80 7.23
N GLY A 123 15.30 -10.94 6.65
CA GLY A 123 14.67 -12.05 7.36
C GLY A 123 13.17 -11.93 7.54
N TYR A 124 12.51 -10.97 6.88
CA TYR A 124 11.05 -10.92 6.86
C TYR A 124 10.50 -12.02 5.94
N LYS A 125 9.33 -12.55 6.30
CA LYS A 125 8.50 -13.28 5.33
C LYS A 125 7.69 -12.29 4.51
N ALA A 126 7.62 -12.47 3.20
CA ALA A 126 6.92 -11.56 2.30
C ALA A 126 5.70 -12.19 1.64
N MET A 127 4.65 -11.40 1.45
CA MET A 127 3.47 -11.74 0.67
C MET A 127 3.13 -10.62 -0.32
N VAL A 128 2.72 -10.99 -1.53
CA VAL A 128 2.11 -10.06 -2.50
C VAL A 128 0.85 -10.65 -3.14
N ALA A 129 -0.22 -9.86 -3.18
CA ALA A 129 -1.48 -10.24 -3.80
C ALA A 129 -2.09 -9.10 -4.62
N GLN A 130 -2.57 -9.41 -5.84
CA GLN A 130 -3.24 -8.45 -6.72
C GLN A 130 -4.15 -9.20 -7.70
N ASP A 131 -5.38 -8.74 -7.88
CA ASP A 131 -6.43 -9.40 -8.69
C ASP A 131 -6.66 -8.74 -10.07
N GLY A 132 -5.82 -7.77 -10.45
CA GLY A 132 -5.75 -7.20 -11.79
C GLY A 132 -4.64 -7.85 -12.63
N GLY A 133 -4.99 -8.49 -13.75
CA GLY A 133 -4.16 -9.43 -14.53
C GLY A 133 -2.68 -9.08 -14.74
N PRO A 134 -2.30 -7.86 -15.16
CA PRO A 134 -0.90 -7.50 -15.34
C PRO A 134 -0.21 -7.08 -14.03
N GLY A 135 -0.97 -6.61 -13.04
CA GLY A 135 -0.45 -5.88 -11.90
C GLY A 135 0.49 -4.72 -12.28
N VAL A 136 1.19 -4.16 -11.30
CA VAL A 136 2.22 -3.13 -11.56
C VAL A 136 3.46 -3.71 -12.28
N PRO A 137 4.01 -4.88 -11.86
CA PRO A 137 5.25 -5.40 -12.43
C PRO A 137 5.11 -6.17 -13.75
N TYR A 138 3.96 -6.80 -14.03
CA TYR A 138 3.75 -7.66 -15.20
C TYR A 138 2.79 -7.03 -16.22
N TYR A 139 2.89 -5.70 -16.37
CA TYR A 139 2.14 -4.98 -17.40
C TYR A 139 2.34 -5.62 -18.78
N ALA A 140 1.38 -5.43 -19.70
CA ALA A 140 1.43 -6.07 -21.02
C ALA A 140 2.81 -5.86 -21.68
N ASN A 141 3.40 -6.96 -22.18
CA ASN A 141 4.73 -7.02 -22.79
C ASN A 141 5.93 -6.77 -21.86
N CYS A 142 5.72 -6.61 -20.55
CA CYS A 142 6.83 -6.51 -19.60
C CYS A 142 7.24 -7.89 -19.07
N LYS A 143 8.54 -8.10 -18.89
CA LYS A 143 9.07 -9.36 -18.32
C LYS A 143 8.69 -9.56 -16.86
N GLY A 144 8.54 -8.46 -16.10
CA GLY A 144 8.33 -8.49 -14.66
C GLY A 144 9.51 -9.15 -13.95
N PHE A 145 9.26 -10.01 -12.96
CA PHE A 145 10.31 -10.70 -12.23
C PHE A 145 10.55 -12.12 -12.76
N LYS A 146 11.83 -12.52 -12.81
CA LYS A 146 12.28 -13.89 -13.07
C LYS A 146 12.21 -14.75 -11.81
N LYS A 147 12.60 -14.21 -10.65
CA LYS A 147 12.43 -14.87 -9.35
C LYS A 147 11.06 -14.51 -8.75
N PRO A 148 10.54 -15.33 -7.82
CA PRO A 148 9.36 -14.97 -7.04
C PRO A 148 9.47 -13.56 -6.41
N GLN A 149 8.39 -12.77 -6.50
CA GLN A 149 8.33 -11.42 -5.89
C GLN A 149 8.31 -11.45 -4.36
N ALA A 150 7.86 -12.56 -3.78
CA ALA A 150 7.65 -12.77 -2.36
C ALA A 150 7.61 -14.28 -2.06
N ASP A 151 7.64 -14.67 -0.77
CA ASP A 151 7.45 -16.07 -0.37
C ASP A 151 6.02 -16.56 -0.69
N HIS A 152 5.02 -15.67 -0.60
CA HIS A 152 3.60 -15.96 -0.83
C HIS A 152 3.05 -15.11 -1.98
N LEU A 153 2.55 -15.78 -3.02
CA LEU A 153 2.14 -15.14 -4.27
C LEU A 153 0.67 -15.43 -4.59
N TRP A 154 -0.11 -14.39 -4.88
CA TRP A 154 -1.46 -14.54 -5.47
C TRP A 154 -1.43 -14.79 -6.97
N ARG A 155 -0.38 -14.31 -7.66
CA ARG A 155 -0.31 -14.29 -9.13
C ARG A 155 -0.63 -15.63 -9.80
N PRO A 156 -0.16 -16.80 -9.33
CA PRO A 156 -0.53 -18.08 -9.93
C PRO A 156 -2.05 -18.33 -9.96
N PHE A 157 -2.77 -17.91 -8.91
CA PHE A 157 -4.23 -17.99 -8.87
C PHE A 157 -4.88 -17.07 -9.91
N GLN A 158 -4.43 -15.81 -9.99
CA GLN A 158 -4.93 -14.87 -11.01
C GLN A 158 -4.67 -15.37 -12.44
N LEU A 159 -3.47 -15.88 -12.73
CA LEU A 159 -3.13 -16.45 -14.03
C LEU A 159 -4.03 -17.63 -14.40
N ARG A 160 -4.37 -18.49 -13.43
CA ARG A 160 -5.24 -19.63 -13.66
C ARG A 160 -6.67 -19.22 -14.03
N ILE A 161 -7.17 -18.15 -13.41
CA ILE A 161 -8.47 -17.52 -13.74
C ILE A 161 -8.42 -16.97 -15.16
N ASP A 162 -7.39 -16.21 -15.50
CA ASP A 162 -7.26 -15.55 -16.81
C ASP A 162 -7.14 -16.56 -17.98
N GLN A 163 -6.56 -17.73 -17.73
CA GLN A 163 -6.41 -18.81 -18.72
C GLN A 163 -7.69 -19.59 -19.02
N SER A 164 -8.76 -19.44 -18.23
CA SER A 164 -9.99 -20.22 -18.37
C SER A 164 -11.22 -19.33 -18.35
N ILE A 165 -11.81 -19.12 -19.52
CA ILE A 165 -13.05 -18.36 -19.68
C ILE A 165 -14.17 -18.97 -18.84
N GLN A 166 -14.26 -20.30 -18.76
CA GLN A 166 -15.27 -21.00 -17.97
C GLN A 166 -15.09 -20.72 -16.48
N LEU A 167 -13.85 -20.79 -15.97
CA LEU A 167 -13.55 -20.48 -14.57
C LEU A 167 -13.84 -19.01 -14.25
N ARG A 168 -13.36 -18.10 -15.10
CA ARG A 168 -13.59 -16.66 -14.95
C ARG A 168 -15.08 -16.33 -14.93
N ASN A 169 -15.84 -16.84 -15.90
CA ASN A 169 -17.29 -16.66 -15.95
C ASN A 169 -18.00 -17.29 -14.75
N SER A 170 -17.53 -18.45 -14.27
CA SER A 170 -18.11 -19.09 -13.08
C SER A 170 -17.91 -18.24 -11.83
N LEU A 171 -16.73 -17.65 -11.66
CA LEU A 171 -16.45 -16.74 -10.54
C LEU A 171 -17.26 -15.45 -10.66
N GLU A 172 -17.28 -14.83 -11.85
CA GLU A 172 -18.04 -13.59 -12.11
C GLU A 172 -19.56 -13.74 -11.94
N ARG A 173 -20.11 -14.94 -12.18
CA ARG A 173 -21.55 -15.22 -12.02
C ARG A 173 -21.94 -15.67 -10.61
N SER A 174 -20.97 -15.94 -9.75
CA SER A 174 -21.21 -16.33 -8.36
C SER A 174 -21.23 -15.11 -7.44
N CYS A 175 -21.69 -15.26 -6.18
CA CYS A 175 -21.57 -14.22 -5.15
C CYS A 175 -20.14 -14.07 -4.62
N TYR A 176 -19.16 -14.38 -5.46
CA TYR A 176 -17.76 -14.42 -5.14
C TYR A 176 -17.14 -13.04 -5.26
N GLU A 177 -16.41 -12.62 -4.23
CA GLU A 177 -15.77 -11.31 -4.18
C GLU A 177 -14.27 -11.45 -3.96
N ARG A 178 -13.48 -11.10 -4.98
CA ARG A 178 -12.02 -11.32 -5.01
C ARG A 178 -11.28 -10.66 -3.85
N HIS A 179 -11.72 -9.48 -3.39
CA HIS A 179 -11.10 -8.80 -2.26
C HIS A 179 -11.33 -9.54 -0.94
N VAL A 180 -12.44 -10.26 -0.77
CA VAL A 180 -12.73 -11.03 0.44
C VAL A 180 -11.73 -12.18 0.57
N ASP A 181 -11.54 -12.97 -0.50
CA ASP A 181 -10.52 -14.02 -0.51
C ASP A 181 -9.11 -13.47 -0.29
N MET A 182 -8.81 -12.30 -0.85
CA MET A 182 -7.51 -11.66 -0.68
C MET A 182 -7.28 -11.21 0.77
N LEU A 183 -8.32 -10.72 1.45
CA LEU A 183 -8.30 -10.44 2.90
C LEU A 183 -8.14 -11.72 3.71
N GLU A 184 -8.81 -12.82 3.35
CA GLU A 184 -8.64 -14.12 4.02
C GLU A 184 -7.22 -14.68 3.82
N TYR A 185 -6.64 -14.51 2.64
CA TYR A 185 -5.27 -14.91 2.37
C TYR A 185 -4.28 -14.09 3.19
N LEU A 186 -4.50 -12.77 3.29
CA LEU A 186 -3.73 -11.90 4.17
C LEU A 186 -3.87 -12.31 5.64
N GLU A 187 -5.07 -12.64 6.11
CA GLU A 187 -5.29 -13.10 7.49
C GLU A 187 -4.54 -14.40 7.79
N LYS A 188 -4.59 -15.39 6.88
CA LYS A 188 -3.81 -16.62 7.00
C LYS A 188 -2.31 -16.33 7.07
N PHE A 189 -1.83 -15.40 6.25
CA PHE A 189 -0.43 -14.97 6.28
C PHE A 189 -0.06 -14.24 7.58
N ILE A 190 -0.90 -13.34 8.09
CA ILE A 190 -0.70 -12.66 9.38
C ILE A 190 -0.55 -13.69 10.51
N ALA A 191 -1.39 -14.72 10.54
CA ALA A 191 -1.38 -15.77 11.55
C ALA A 191 -0.22 -16.78 11.41
N SER A 192 0.45 -16.82 10.25
CA SER A 192 1.56 -17.73 9.99
C SER A 192 2.86 -17.27 10.68
N TYR A 193 3.91 -18.09 10.62
CA TYR A 193 5.27 -17.78 11.11
C TYR A 193 5.33 -17.03 12.46
N PRO A 194 4.90 -17.63 13.59
CA PRO A 194 5.00 -16.99 14.90
C PRO A 194 6.44 -16.54 15.21
N GLY A 195 6.61 -15.31 15.69
CA GLY A 195 7.93 -14.74 16.04
C GLY A 195 8.79 -14.28 14.87
N VAL A 196 8.33 -14.45 13.61
CA VAL A 196 9.01 -13.99 12.40
C VAL A 196 8.31 -12.72 11.89
N PRO A 197 9.07 -11.63 11.60
CA PRO A 197 8.48 -10.40 11.11
C PRO A 197 8.00 -10.59 9.67
N LYS A 198 6.93 -9.89 9.29
CA LYS A 198 6.27 -10.08 7.99
C LYS A 198 6.11 -8.76 7.26
N ILE A 199 6.18 -8.82 5.95
CA ILE A 199 5.71 -7.75 5.07
C ILE A 199 4.66 -8.32 4.12
N ALA A 200 3.52 -7.64 3.97
CA ALA A 200 2.55 -7.99 2.94
C ALA A 200 2.10 -6.76 2.18
N GLN A 201 1.89 -6.94 0.88
CA GLN A 201 1.21 -5.97 0.02
C GLN A 201 0.03 -6.66 -0.66
N ILE A 202 -1.19 -6.23 -0.37
CA ILE A 202 -2.38 -6.67 -1.11
C ILE A 202 -2.97 -5.51 -1.88
N TRP A 203 -3.50 -5.80 -3.07
CA TRP A 203 -4.02 -4.80 -3.99
C TRP A 203 -5.30 -5.28 -4.67
N PRO A 204 -6.47 -5.19 -3.99
CA PRO A 204 -7.75 -5.42 -4.64
C PRO A 204 -8.04 -4.33 -5.68
N THR A 205 -7.71 -4.63 -6.93
CA THR A 205 -7.91 -3.77 -8.10
C THR A 205 -9.36 -3.83 -8.56
N THR A 206 -9.94 -5.03 -8.66
CA THR A 206 -11.28 -5.21 -9.26
C THR A 206 -12.42 -4.58 -8.44
N LEU A 207 -12.18 -4.33 -7.15
CA LEU A 207 -13.18 -3.77 -6.24
C LEU A 207 -13.66 -2.38 -6.67
N ALA A 208 -12.77 -1.49 -7.09
CA ALA A 208 -13.13 -0.09 -7.35
C ALA A 208 -12.55 0.50 -8.65
N HIS A 209 -11.72 -0.24 -9.39
CA HIS A 209 -11.05 0.29 -10.59
C HIS A 209 -12.03 0.77 -11.68
N ASP A 210 -13.03 -0.06 -12.02
CA ASP A 210 -13.97 0.25 -13.11
C ASP A 210 -15.23 0.96 -12.62
N THR A 211 -15.69 0.64 -11.40
CA THR A 211 -16.84 1.31 -10.79
C THR A 211 -16.69 1.49 -9.29
N VAL A 212 -17.16 2.63 -8.78
CA VAL A 212 -17.10 2.95 -7.34
C VAL A 212 -18.22 2.30 -6.53
N LYS A 213 -19.23 1.73 -7.20
CA LYS A 213 -20.45 1.22 -6.56
C LYS A 213 -20.17 0.05 -5.62
N ASN A 214 -19.22 -0.80 -5.98
CA ASN A 214 -18.85 -1.99 -5.21
C ASN A 214 -18.07 -1.65 -3.91
N LEU A 215 -17.60 -0.41 -3.76
CA LEU A 215 -16.85 -0.03 -2.57
C LEU A 215 -17.76 0.08 -1.33
N TYR A 216 -19.01 0.52 -1.49
CA TYR A 216 -19.90 0.83 -0.37
C TYR A 216 -20.25 -0.39 0.49
N HIS A 217 -20.57 -1.53 -0.12
CA HIS A 217 -20.91 -2.74 0.65
C HIS A 217 -19.66 -3.39 1.26
N SER A 218 -18.47 -3.13 0.70
CA SER A 218 -17.21 -3.69 1.18
C SER A 218 -16.77 -3.18 2.55
N ASP A 219 -17.35 -2.08 3.06
CA ASP A 219 -17.02 -1.52 4.38
C ASP A 219 -17.17 -2.55 5.49
N ASP A 220 -18.23 -3.37 5.47
CA ASP A 220 -18.44 -4.41 6.48
C ASP A 220 -17.40 -5.53 6.38
N HIS A 221 -16.83 -5.77 5.20
CA HIS A 221 -15.76 -6.76 5.00
C HIS A 221 -14.43 -6.26 5.56
N PHE A 222 -14.04 -5.02 5.26
CA PHE A 222 -12.83 -4.41 5.84
C PHE A 222 -12.97 -4.23 7.36
N LEU A 223 -14.14 -3.79 7.84
CA LEU A 223 -14.41 -3.66 9.27
C LEU A 223 -14.20 -4.99 10.01
N ARG A 224 -14.75 -6.08 9.46
CA ARG A 224 -14.58 -7.42 10.01
C ARG A 224 -13.12 -7.82 10.04
N PHE A 225 -12.41 -7.67 8.92
CA PHE A 225 -10.97 -7.94 8.84
C PHE A 225 -10.18 -7.21 9.94
N PHE A 226 -10.37 -5.89 10.09
CA PHE A 226 -9.64 -5.11 11.09
C PHE A 226 -10.05 -5.48 12.53
N LYS A 227 -11.33 -5.78 12.79
CA LYS A 227 -11.80 -6.24 14.10
C LYS A 227 -11.15 -7.57 14.50
N ASP A 228 -11.22 -8.55 13.61
CA ASP A 228 -10.79 -9.92 13.88
C ASP A 228 -9.26 -10.02 13.99
N ASN A 229 -8.56 -9.14 13.26
CA ASN A 229 -7.09 -9.10 13.26
C ASN A 229 -6.49 -8.02 14.19
N LYS A 230 -7.30 -7.23 14.92
CA LYS A 230 -6.82 -6.12 15.78
C LYS A 230 -5.63 -6.51 16.65
N LYS A 231 -5.74 -7.61 17.40
CA LYS A 231 -4.66 -8.09 18.29
C LYS A 231 -3.42 -8.56 17.53
N LYS A 232 -3.60 -9.19 16.36
CA LYS A 232 -2.48 -9.66 15.51
C LYS A 232 -1.76 -8.49 14.83
N LEU A 233 -2.46 -7.37 14.64
CA LEU A 233 -1.93 -6.12 14.07
C LEU A 233 -1.32 -5.18 15.12
N ASP A 234 -1.41 -5.48 16.43
CA ASP A 234 -0.88 -4.60 17.49
C ASP A 234 0.66 -4.44 17.39
N ASN A 235 1.39 -5.37 16.79
CA ASN A 235 2.84 -5.25 16.55
C ASN A 235 3.18 -5.04 15.06
N ALA A 236 2.34 -4.28 14.36
CA ALA A 236 2.54 -3.99 12.94
C ALA A 236 2.31 -2.51 12.60
N PHE A 237 3.06 -2.03 11.61
CA PHE A 237 2.66 -0.87 10.83
C PHE A 237 1.61 -1.33 9.81
N VAL A 238 0.47 -0.65 9.76
CA VAL A 238 -0.57 -0.93 8.75
C VAL A 238 -0.81 0.33 7.93
N LEU A 239 -0.61 0.21 6.62
CA LEU A 239 -0.94 1.22 5.64
C LEU A 239 -2.19 0.76 4.90
N PHE A 240 -3.29 1.49 5.05
CA PHE A 240 -4.52 1.26 4.30
C PHE A 240 -4.76 2.45 3.39
N MET A 241 -4.60 2.26 2.08
CA MET A 241 -4.42 3.38 1.16
C MET A 241 -5.01 3.14 -0.22
N GLY A 242 -5.17 4.22 -0.98
CA GLY A 242 -5.35 4.17 -2.42
C GLY A 242 -4.03 4.37 -3.15
N ASP A 243 -3.94 3.91 -4.38
CA ASP A 243 -2.82 4.20 -5.29
C ASP A 243 -3.02 5.50 -6.09
N HIS A 244 -4.27 5.73 -6.49
CA HIS A 244 -4.82 6.94 -7.08
C HIS A 244 -6.33 6.98 -6.79
N GLY A 245 -6.99 8.10 -7.07
CA GLY A 245 -8.47 8.18 -7.00
C GLY A 245 -9.17 7.75 -8.30
N PRO A 246 -10.48 7.98 -8.42
CA PRO A 246 -11.30 7.43 -9.50
C PRO A 246 -10.96 8.05 -10.86
N ARG A 247 -10.88 7.22 -11.90
CA ARG A 247 -10.68 7.64 -13.30
C ARG A 247 -11.77 7.15 -14.25
N ARG A 248 -12.65 6.28 -13.77
CA ARG A 248 -13.72 5.64 -14.54
C ARG A 248 -15.09 6.21 -14.12
N ASP A 249 -16.18 5.63 -14.63
CA ASP A 249 -17.55 6.06 -14.37
C ASP A 249 -17.81 7.55 -14.64
N SER A 250 -17.09 8.14 -15.61
CA SER A 250 -17.10 9.59 -15.93
C SER A 250 -16.80 10.52 -14.74
N ILE A 251 -16.37 9.99 -13.59
CA ILE A 251 -16.05 10.79 -12.40
C ILE A 251 -14.91 11.76 -12.74
N GLY A 252 -13.87 11.25 -13.40
CA GLY A 252 -12.69 12.03 -13.81
C GLY A 252 -12.97 13.13 -14.86
N GLU A 253 -14.17 13.17 -15.45
CA GLU A 253 -14.57 14.24 -16.39
C GLU A 253 -15.04 15.50 -15.65
N THR A 254 -15.45 15.37 -14.38
CA THR A 254 -15.88 16.49 -13.55
C THR A 254 -14.69 17.15 -12.85
N ASN A 255 -14.77 18.46 -12.59
CA ASN A 255 -13.75 19.18 -11.83
C ASN A 255 -13.49 18.53 -10.46
N LEU A 256 -14.56 18.19 -9.71
CA LEU A 256 -14.45 17.53 -8.41
C LEU A 256 -13.78 16.16 -8.51
N GLY A 257 -14.18 15.36 -9.50
CA GLY A 257 -13.59 14.04 -9.69
C GLY A 257 -12.13 14.08 -10.12
N GLN A 258 -11.66 15.13 -10.80
CA GLN A 258 -10.23 15.33 -11.04
C GLN A 258 -9.45 15.53 -9.74
N TYR A 259 -9.97 16.32 -8.79
CA TYR A 259 -9.35 16.44 -7.46
C TYR A 259 -9.35 15.11 -6.72
N GLU A 260 -10.48 14.40 -6.71
CA GLU A 260 -10.55 13.08 -6.08
C GLU A 260 -9.55 12.11 -6.74
N ALA A 261 -9.40 12.13 -8.06
CA ALA A 261 -8.43 11.32 -8.79
C ALA A 261 -6.99 11.56 -8.31
N ASN A 262 -6.66 12.79 -7.91
CA ASN A 262 -5.33 13.19 -7.46
C ASN A 262 -5.07 12.91 -5.97
N ASN A 263 -6.13 12.66 -5.18
CA ASN A 263 -6.07 12.49 -3.73
C ASN A 263 -6.44 11.07 -3.29
N PRO A 264 -5.60 10.05 -3.53
CA PRO A 264 -5.83 8.75 -2.91
C PRO A 264 -5.88 8.88 -1.38
N PHE A 265 -6.67 8.02 -0.73
CA PHE A 265 -6.71 8.01 0.73
C PHE A 265 -5.47 7.34 1.33
N LEU A 266 -5.14 7.68 2.57
CA LEU A 266 -4.08 7.01 3.32
C LEU A 266 -4.39 7.00 4.82
N PHE A 267 -4.44 5.80 5.37
CA PHE A 267 -4.46 5.54 6.80
C PHE A 267 -3.18 4.84 7.23
N ILE A 268 -2.62 5.29 8.34
CA ILE A 268 -1.45 4.66 8.95
C ILE A 268 -1.76 4.33 10.39
N THR A 269 -1.56 3.06 10.78
CA THR A 269 -1.45 2.66 12.18
C THR A 269 0.01 2.31 12.49
N VAL A 270 0.44 2.60 13.71
CA VAL A 270 1.75 2.20 14.22
C VAL A 270 1.60 1.06 15.22
N PRO A 271 2.65 0.23 15.41
CA PRO A 271 2.71 -0.73 16.50
C PRO A 271 2.32 -0.11 17.83
N ARG A 272 1.61 -0.87 18.66
CA ARG A 272 1.07 -0.44 19.95
C ARG A 272 2.14 0.19 20.85
N ASN A 273 3.36 -0.34 20.81
CA ASN A 273 4.49 0.18 21.59
C ASN A 273 5.01 1.54 21.10
N TYR A 274 4.64 1.97 19.89
CA TYR A 274 4.98 3.30 19.37
C TYR A 274 3.84 4.31 19.51
N ARG A 275 2.64 3.90 19.92
CA ARG A 275 1.53 4.83 20.13
C ARG A 275 1.88 5.80 21.26
N ASN A 276 1.62 7.10 21.03
CA ASN A 276 1.92 8.22 21.94
C ASN A 276 3.42 8.47 22.19
N THR A 277 4.30 7.81 21.43
CA THR A 277 5.72 8.15 21.40
C THR A 277 5.98 9.33 20.45
N SER A 278 7.23 9.83 20.41
CA SER A 278 7.66 10.89 19.50
C SER A 278 7.33 10.58 18.03
N ILE A 279 7.43 9.31 17.61
CA ILE A 279 7.14 8.88 16.24
C ILE A 279 5.65 8.99 15.93
N HIS A 280 4.78 8.59 16.86
CA HIS A 280 3.34 8.75 16.66
C HIS A 280 2.93 10.23 16.66
N ASN A 281 3.55 11.05 17.49
CA ASN A 281 3.29 12.49 17.50
C ASN A 281 3.76 13.15 16.19
N GLN A 282 4.91 12.74 15.64
CA GLN A 282 5.36 13.18 14.32
C GLN A 282 4.41 12.74 13.21
N LEU A 283 3.90 11.50 13.23
CA LEU A 283 2.85 11.05 12.31
C LEU A 283 1.62 11.96 12.35
N ARG A 284 1.09 12.20 13.55
CA ARG A 284 -0.10 13.03 13.74
C ARG A 284 0.12 14.50 13.35
N ALA A 285 1.31 15.05 13.58
CA ALA A 285 1.63 16.43 13.18
C ALA A 285 1.62 16.63 11.66
N LYS A 286 1.69 15.53 10.89
CA LYS A 286 1.82 15.54 9.42
C LYS A 286 0.52 15.19 8.70
N THR A 287 -0.60 15.06 9.41
CA THR A 287 -1.91 14.73 8.84
C THR A 287 -2.32 15.63 7.68
N HIS A 288 -1.92 16.90 7.73
CA HIS A 288 -2.23 17.93 6.75
C HIS A 288 -1.04 18.34 5.87
N GLN A 289 0.02 17.54 5.85
CA GLN A 289 1.15 17.76 4.95
C GLN A 289 0.97 16.93 3.67
N LEU A 290 1.48 17.48 2.56
CA LEU A 290 1.51 16.80 1.28
C LEU A 290 2.45 15.60 1.35
N MET A 291 1.96 14.44 0.95
CA MET A 291 2.77 13.24 0.80
C MET A 291 2.58 12.63 -0.58
N THR A 292 3.54 11.80 -0.96
CA THR A 292 3.56 11.12 -2.24
C THR A 292 3.92 9.64 -2.04
N PRO A 293 3.73 8.79 -3.06
CA PRO A 293 4.27 7.43 -3.06
C PRO A 293 5.78 7.32 -2.73
N TYR A 294 6.59 8.35 -3.00
CA TYR A 294 8.01 8.36 -2.59
C TYR A 294 8.17 8.43 -1.07
N ASP A 295 7.31 9.19 -0.39
CA ASP A 295 7.32 9.28 1.07
C ASP A 295 6.90 7.93 1.68
N ILE A 296 5.95 7.22 1.06
CA ILE A 296 5.60 5.85 1.43
C ILE A 296 6.80 4.91 1.25
N HIS A 297 7.52 4.98 0.13
CA HIS A 297 8.73 4.18 -0.06
C HIS A 297 9.79 4.47 1.01
N ALA A 298 10.08 5.75 1.26
CA ALA A 298 11.03 6.16 2.29
C ALA A 298 10.64 5.62 3.67
N THR A 299 9.35 5.67 4.01
CA THR A 299 8.79 5.07 5.24
C THR A 299 9.10 3.58 5.33
N LEU A 300 8.85 2.83 4.25
CA LEU A 300 9.11 1.40 4.23
C LEU A 300 10.60 1.13 4.43
N MET A 301 11.48 1.93 3.85
CA MET A 301 12.92 1.77 4.03
C MET A 301 13.39 2.18 5.43
N ASP A 302 12.80 3.21 6.02
CA ASP A 302 13.06 3.62 7.40
C ASP A 302 12.65 2.52 8.37
N ILE A 303 11.44 1.94 8.25
CA ILE A 303 10.99 0.80 9.08
C ILE A 303 11.96 -0.39 8.95
N LEU A 304 12.42 -0.69 7.74
CA LEU A 304 13.33 -1.80 7.48
C LEU A 304 14.68 -1.62 8.15
N LYS A 305 15.23 -0.39 8.09
CA LYS A 305 16.53 -0.02 8.66
C LYS A 305 16.47 0.20 10.15
N ALA A 306 15.29 0.48 10.70
CA ALA A 306 15.17 0.80 12.10
C ALA A 306 15.45 -0.40 12.99
N HIS A 307 16.28 -0.18 14.01
CA HIS A 307 16.46 -1.14 15.09
C HIS A 307 15.70 -0.66 16.31
N VAL A 308 14.97 -1.57 16.94
CA VAL A 308 14.28 -1.29 18.21
C VAL A 308 15.26 -1.55 19.33
N THR A 309 15.67 -0.51 20.04
CA THR A 309 16.50 -0.59 21.24
C THR A 309 15.65 -0.38 22.48
N SER A 310 15.85 -1.21 23.49
CA SER A 310 15.23 -0.98 24.80
C SER A 310 16.07 0.02 25.59
N THR A 311 15.47 1.12 26.02
CA THR A 311 16.11 2.14 26.88
C THR A 311 15.41 2.22 28.24
N ALA A 312 16.00 2.94 29.20
CA ALA A 312 15.37 3.21 30.50
C ALA A 312 14.04 3.99 30.40
N HIS A 313 13.80 4.66 29.27
CA HIS A 313 12.59 5.43 29.00
C HIS A 313 11.58 4.70 28.09
N GLY A 314 11.85 3.43 27.75
CA GLY A 314 10.99 2.61 26.89
C GLY A 314 11.69 2.11 25.62
N LEU A 315 10.91 1.59 24.67
CA LEU A 315 11.42 1.17 23.37
C LEU A 315 11.67 2.41 22.49
N GLU A 316 12.89 2.54 22.00
CA GLU A 316 13.32 3.61 21.09
C GLU A 316 13.73 3.00 19.76
N LEU A 317 13.41 3.67 18.65
CA LEU A 317 13.92 3.30 17.34
C LEU A 317 15.27 4.01 17.16
N SER A 318 16.33 3.22 17.00
CA SER A 318 17.71 3.73 16.88
C SER A 318 17.92 4.55 15.60
N SER A 319 17.10 4.32 14.58
CA SER A 319 16.98 5.25 13.46
C SER A 319 15.83 6.20 13.78
N GLY A 320 16.14 7.49 13.92
CA GLY A 320 15.10 8.51 13.79
C GLY A 320 14.37 8.28 12.47
N PHE A 321 13.07 8.10 12.53
CA PHE A 321 12.21 8.07 11.34
C PHE A 321 12.40 9.43 10.64
N THR A 322 13.08 9.48 9.48
CA THR A 322 13.61 10.76 8.97
C THR A 322 12.94 11.24 7.68
N ARG A 323 11.75 10.79 7.30
CA ARG A 323 10.93 11.66 6.42
C ARG A 323 9.44 11.40 6.28
N TRP A 324 8.70 12.51 6.33
CA TRP A 324 7.35 12.80 5.82
C TRP A 324 7.10 14.33 5.75
N ASP A 325 8.10 15.19 5.88
CA ASP A 325 8.69 15.86 4.72
C ASP A 325 10.03 16.51 5.12
N GLN A 326 10.86 16.90 4.13
CA GLN A 326 11.86 17.95 4.33
C GLN A 326 11.88 18.88 3.10
N TYR A 327 10.72 19.04 2.46
CA TYR A 327 10.57 19.74 1.18
C TYR A 327 9.83 21.07 1.30
N GLY A 328 9.99 21.80 2.41
CA GLY A 328 9.59 23.21 2.55
C GLY A 328 8.34 23.63 1.74
N ASP A 329 8.49 24.63 0.86
CA ASP A 329 7.42 25.25 0.08
C ASP A 329 6.90 24.47 -1.15
N GLN A 330 7.27 23.19 -1.33
CA GLN A 330 6.90 22.40 -2.54
C GLN A 330 5.42 21.97 -2.59
N GLY A 331 4.63 22.27 -1.55
CA GLY A 331 3.18 22.06 -1.52
C GLY A 331 2.34 23.23 -2.05
N LYS A 332 2.96 24.34 -2.47
CA LYS A 332 2.22 25.52 -2.97
C LYS A 332 1.81 25.34 -4.44
N CYS A 333 0.51 25.42 -4.72
CA CYS A 333 -0.03 25.45 -6.07
C CYS A 333 0.27 26.78 -6.76
N LYS A 334 0.62 26.76 -8.06
CA LYS A 334 0.72 27.96 -8.91
C LYS A 334 -0.45 28.00 -9.89
N PHE A 335 -1.22 29.08 -9.80
CA PHE A 335 -2.40 29.36 -10.63
C PHE A 335 -2.00 29.82 -12.04
N GLY A 336 -2.86 29.57 -13.03
CA GLY A 336 -2.69 30.02 -14.41
C GLY A 336 -1.79 29.13 -15.27
N THR A 337 -1.70 27.82 -14.98
CA THR A 337 -0.88 26.87 -15.76
C THR A 337 -1.71 25.70 -16.30
N PRO A 338 -1.32 25.06 -17.42
CA PRO A 338 -2.04 23.89 -17.97
C PRO A 338 -2.17 22.68 -17.02
N PHE A 339 -1.44 22.68 -15.89
CA PHE A 339 -1.42 21.61 -14.90
C PHE A 339 -2.10 22.00 -13.56
N GLU A 340 -2.71 23.17 -13.48
CA GLU A 340 -3.54 23.62 -12.35
C GLU A 340 -4.62 22.59 -11.91
N PRO A 341 -5.20 21.74 -12.79
CA PRO A 341 -6.11 20.69 -12.36
C PRO A 341 -5.52 19.61 -11.44
N PHE A 342 -4.19 19.47 -11.37
CA PHE A 342 -3.53 18.46 -10.53
C PHE A 342 -3.28 18.90 -9.09
N CYS A 343 -3.47 20.19 -8.79
CA CYS A 343 -3.10 20.76 -7.50
C CYS A 343 -4.32 20.92 -6.59
N GLN A 344 -4.25 20.31 -5.40
CA GLN A 344 -5.39 20.28 -4.47
C GLN A 344 -5.52 21.53 -3.62
N CYS A 345 -4.41 22.21 -3.31
CA CYS A 345 -4.38 23.41 -2.47
C CYS A 345 -4.62 24.67 -3.32
N ARG A 346 -5.86 24.90 -3.77
CA ARG A 346 -6.20 26.07 -4.60
C ARG A 346 -6.28 27.40 -3.85
N GLU A 347 -6.06 27.42 -2.55
CA GLU A 347 -5.78 28.60 -1.73
C GLU A 347 -5.40 28.07 -0.34
N ALA A 348 -4.54 28.78 0.39
CA ALA A 348 -4.48 28.56 1.83
C ALA A 348 -5.87 28.91 2.36
N LEU A 349 -6.64 27.91 2.81
CA LEU A 349 -7.87 28.15 3.54
C LEU A 349 -7.51 29.10 4.68
N LYS A 350 -7.87 30.38 4.54
CA LYS A 350 -7.83 31.30 5.66
C LYS A 350 -8.84 30.75 6.64
N ALA A 351 -8.36 30.16 7.72
CA ALA A 351 -9.19 29.79 8.84
C ALA A 351 -9.88 31.09 9.31
N THR A 352 -11.17 31.20 9.00
CA THR A 352 -12.08 32.16 9.65
C THR A 352 -12.72 31.49 10.83
#